data_AF-A0A3D0LC43-F1
#
_entry.id   AF-A0A3D0LC43-F1
#
_cell.length_a   1.000
_cell.length_b   1.000
_cell.length_c   1.000
_cell.angle_alpha   90.00
_cell.angle_beta   90.00
_cell.angle_gamma   90.00
#
_symmetry.space_group_name_H-M   'P 1'
#
loop_
_entity.id
_entity.type
_entity.pdbx_description
1 polymer ?
#
loop_
_entity_poly.entity_id
_entity_poly.type
_entity_poly.pdbx_seq_one_letter_code
_entity_poly.pdbx_strand_id
1 'polypeptide(L)'
;MRFTAEENALIGRLHRETLKIEGWGSDGLRVRSTILRNLPDTDHALTEEVTHTAEVKIDGRTAEIVNGSIKATVNEVGIICFYKKEKDGEWKLILQEYYSLYGGSIRKESICFKIVSREFKGLASDSFKLTARFEANRGEQLYGMGQYQQPQLNLKGCTLPLEQRNSQVSVPFLVSDQGYGMLWNNPATGEVTFGENITKWVADETDALDYWITVADTP
;
A
#
# COMPACT_ATOMS: atom_id res chain seq x y z
N MET A 1 2.21 11.82 -14.11
CA MET A 1 1.06 10.90 -14.01
C MET A 1 -0.16 11.70 -14.44
N ARG A 2 -1.08 11.11 -15.21
CA ARG A 2 -2.35 11.75 -15.58
C ARG A 2 -3.42 11.22 -14.65
N PHE A 3 -4.17 12.12 -14.02
CA PHE A 3 -5.22 11.77 -13.06
C PHE A 3 -6.61 11.94 -13.66
N THR A 4 -7.50 11.02 -13.33
CA THR A 4 -8.93 11.07 -13.65
C THR A 4 -9.70 10.62 -12.41
N ALA A 5 -10.83 11.26 -12.14
CA ALA A 5 -11.76 10.86 -11.09
C ALA A 5 -12.92 10.08 -11.74
N GLU A 6 -13.22 8.90 -11.22
CA GLU A 6 -14.38 8.09 -11.60
C GLU A 6 -15.23 7.86 -10.36
N GLU A 7 -16.35 8.60 -10.24
CA GLU A 7 -17.31 8.63 -9.13
C GLU A 7 -16.71 8.68 -7.71
N ASN A 8 -16.08 7.59 -7.26
CA ASN A 8 -15.48 7.43 -5.92
C ASN A 8 -14.04 6.86 -5.94
N ALA A 9 -13.41 6.84 -7.12
CA ALA A 9 -12.07 6.32 -7.33
C ALA A 9 -11.17 7.35 -8.01
N LEU A 10 -9.95 7.48 -7.48
CA LEU A 10 -8.85 8.19 -8.11
C LEU A 10 -8.09 7.22 -9.02
N ILE A 11 -8.01 7.55 -10.30
CA ILE A 11 -7.24 6.78 -11.28
C ILE A 11 -6.04 7.59 -11.74
N GLY A 12 -4.85 7.03 -11.58
CA GLY A 12 -3.60 7.58 -12.07
C GLY A 12 -3.02 6.72 -13.18
N ARG A 13 -2.69 7.31 -14.33
CA ARG A 13 -1.98 6.61 -15.43
C ARG A 13 -0.62 7.22 -15.67
N LEU A 14 0.43 6.39 -15.63
CA LEU A 14 1.81 6.80 -15.91
C LEU A 14 2.51 5.71 -16.73
N HIS A 15 2.92 6.04 -17.96
CA HIS A 15 3.48 5.09 -18.92
C HIS A 15 2.53 3.89 -19.14
N ARG A 16 2.89 2.70 -18.65
CA ARG A 16 2.10 1.46 -18.71
C ARG A 16 1.36 1.15 -17.41
N GLU A 17 1.67 1.87 -16.33
CA GLU A 17 1.06 1.64 -15.02
C GLU A 17 -0.30 2.35 -14.93
N THR A 18 -1.31 1.60 -14.49
CA THR A 18 -2.61 2.13 -14.05
C THR A 18 -2.73 1.89 -12.55
N LEU A 19 -2.82 2.99 -11.79
CA LEU A 19 -3.09 3.04 -10.37
C LEU A 19 -4.57 3.40 -10.16
N LYS A 20 -5.26 2.67 -9.28
CA LYS A 20 -6.63 2.97 -8.84
C LYS A 20 -6.64 2.99 -7.31
N ILE A 21 -7.14 4.08 -6.73
CA ILE A 21 -7.38 4.21 -5.29
C ILE A 21 -8.85 4.52 -5.10
N GLU A 22 -9.56 3.72 -4.31
CA GLU A 22 -11.00 3.88 -4.08
C GLU A 22 -11.34 3.76 -2.59
N GLY A 23 -12.45 4.38 -2.19
CA GLY A 23 -12.99 4.21 -0.85
C GLY A 23 -13.43 2.77 -0.62
N TRP A 24 -13.09 2.21 0.53
CA TRP A 24 -13.54 0.88 0.94
C TRP A 24 -13.79 0.84 2.45
N GLY A 25 -15.05 1.00 2.86
CA GLY A 25 -15.46 1.23 4.25
C GLY A 25 -15.46 2.71 4.65
N SER A 26 -15.69 3.00 5.93
CA SER A 26 -15.80 4.38 6.45
C SER A 26 -14.47 5.13 6.45
N ASP A 27 -13.39 4.45 6.84
CA ASP A 27 -12.06 5.04 7.04
C ASP A 27 -10.96 4.22 6.33
N GLY A 28 -11.35 3.54 5.25
CA GLY A 28 -10.49 2.65 4.49
C GLY A 28 -10.32 3.04 3.03
N LEU A 29 -9.15 2.77 2.46
CA LEU A 29 -8.83 2.93 1.06
C LEU A 29 -8.31 1.60 0.49
N ARG A 30 -8.83 1.20 -0.66
CA ARG A 30 -8.29 0.09 -1.45
C ARG A 30 -7.40 0.66 -2.55
N VAL A 31 -6.19 0.12 -2.67
CA VAL A 31 -5.17 0.58 -3.60
C VAL A 31 -4.79 -0.57 -4.51
N ARG A 32 -5.01 -0.38 -5.81
CA ARG A 32 -4.69 -1.35 -6.84
C ARG A 32 -3.79 -0.76 -7.91
N SER A 33 -2.80 -1.50 -8.37
CA SER A 33 -1.96 -1.09 -9.50
C SER A 33 -1.63 -2.26 -10.42
N THR A 34 -1.61 -2.03 -11.73
CA THR A 34 -1.15 -3.02 -12.71
C THR A 34 -0.43 -2.37 -13.88
N ILE A 35 0.38 -3.16 -14.58
CA ILE A 35 0.95 -2.82 -15.90
C ILE A 35 0.32 -3.63 -17.05
N LEU A 36 -0.72 -4.41 -16.75
CA LEU A 36 -1.61 -5.02 -17.73
C LEU A 36 -2.49 -3.96 -18.39
N ARG A 37 -3.18 -4.36 -19.46
CA ARG A 37 -4.09 -3.47 -20.20
C ARG A 37 -5.24 -2.97 -19.33
N ASN A 38 -5.79 -3.85 -18.49
CA ASN A 38 -6.90 -3.57 -17.60
C ASN A 38 -6.55 -4.06 -16.20
N LEU A 39 -7.11 -3.40 -15.19
CA LEU A 39 -7.04 -3.85 -13.80
C LEU A 39 -7.80 -5.19 -13.69
N PRO A 40 -7.22 -6.24 -13.09
CA PRO A 40 -7.93 -7.48 -12.80
C PRO A 40 -9.14 -7.23 -11.89
N ASP A 41 -10.24 -7.92 -12.19
CA ASP A 41 -11.48 -7.85 -11.42
C ASP A 41 -11.51 -8.98 -10.38
N THR A 42 -10.61 -8.88 -9.40
CA THR A 42 -10.50 -9.84 -8.30
C THR A 42 -10.64 -9.12 -6.96
N ASP A 43 -11.50 -9.63 -6.10
CA ASP A 43 -11.75 -9.04 -4.77
C ASP A 43 -10.95 -9.70 -3.65
N HIS A 44 -10.51 -10.94 -3.86
CA HIS A 44 -9.79 -11.75 -2.88
C HIS A 44 -10.50 -11.75 -1.51
N ALA A 45 -9.93 -11.15 -0.47
CA ALA A 45 -10.52 -11.13 0.87
C ALA A 45 -11.56 -10.02 1.07
N LEU A 46 -11.67 -9.05 0.14
CA LEU A 46 -12.56 -7.89 0.23
C LEU A 46 -13.89 -8.16 -0.50
N THR A 47 -14.68 -9.14 -0.03
CA THR A 47 -15.93 -9.53 -0.70
C THR A 47 -17.18 -8.83 -0.15
N GLU A 48 -17.02 -7.99 0.86
CA GLU A 48 -18.13 -7.32 1.55
C GLU A 48 -18.61 -6.09 0.77
N GLU A 49 -19.93 -5.89 0.74
CA GLU A 49 -20.50 -4.61 0.30
C GLU A 49 -20.29 -3.56 1.37
N VAL A 50 -19.49 -2.53 1.04
CA VAL A 50 -19.12 -1.47 1.97
C VAL A 50 -19.59 -0.12 1.48
N THR A 51 -20.10 0.69 2.42
CA THR A 51 -20.34 2.11 2.17
C THR A 51 -19.05 2.89 2.36
N HIS A 52 -18.83 3.92 1.53
CA HIS A 52 -17.72 4.85 1.65
C HIS A 52 -18.17 6.27 1.35
N THR A 53 -17.42 7.27 1.80
CA THR A 53 -17.64 8.69 1.49
C THR A 53 -16.41 9.28 0.79
N ALA A 54 -15.80 8.49 -0.11
CA ALA A 54 -14.58 8.88 -0.78
C ALA A 54 -14.78 10.08 -1.71
N GLU A 55 -14.06 11.15 -1.46
CA GLU A 55 -14.03 12.35 -2.29
C GLU A 55 -12.66 12.50 -2.96
N VAL A 56 -12.65 12.73 -4.27
CA VAL A 56 -11.43 12.91 -5.06
C VAL A 56 -11.27 14.36 -5.46
N LYS A 57 -10.07 14.92 -5.23
CA LYS A 57 -9.68 16.26 -5.67
C LYS A 57 -8.42 16.14 -6.52
N ILE A 58 -8.45 16.71 -7.72
CA ILE A 58 -7.31 16.72 -8.64
C ILE A 58 -6.84 18.16 -8.78
N ASP A 59 -5.60 18.44 -8.38
CA ASP A 59 -4.98 19.76 -8.48
C ASP A 59 -3.78 19.70 -9.44
N GLY A 60 -4.08 19.82 -10.73
CA GLY A 60 -3.09 19.85 -11.81
C GLY A 60 -2.21 18.59 -11.87
N ARG A 61 -1.09 18.61 -11.16
CA ARG A 61 -0.07 17.54 -11.14
C ARG A 61 -0.12 16.65 -9.91
N THR A 62 -0.99 16.93 -8.96
CA THR A 62 -1.23 16.09 -7.78
C THR A 62 -2.71 15.72 -7.71
N ALA A 63 -3.00 14.63 -7.01
CA ALA A 63 -4.36 14.23 -6.69
C ALA A 63 -4.46 13.80 -5.24
N GLU A 64 -5.63 13.98 -4.66
CA GLU A 64 -5.95 13.63 -3.29
C GLU A 64 -7.28 12.87 -3.27
N ILE A 65 -7.35 11.84 -2.45
CA ILE A 65 -8.58 11.13 -2.12
C ILE A 65 -8.74 11.10 -0.61
N VAL A 66 -9.92 11.49 -0.12
CA VAL A 66 -10.27 11.52 1.31
C VAL A 66 -11.45 10.60 1.53
N ASN A 67 -11.37 9.69 2.50
CA ASN A 67 -12.49 8.85 2.91
C ASN A 67 -12.54 8.84 4.44
N GLY A 68 -13.57 9.45 5.04
CA GLY A 68 -13.66 9.61 6.49
C GLY A 68 -12.40 10.27 7.09
N SER A 69 -11.68 9.50 7.89
CA SER A 69 -10.48 9.92 8.65
C SER A 69 -9.16 9.54 7.95
N ILE A 70 -9.20 8.88 6.79
CA ILE A 70 -8.02 8.56 5.99
C ILE A 70 -7.95 9.45 4.74
N LYS A 71 -6.72 9.80 4.35
CA LYS A 71 -6.44 10.56 3.14
C LYS A 71 -5.23 10.00 2.43
N ALA A 72 -5.29 9.87 1.12
CA ALA A 72 -4.14 9.54 0.29
C ALA A 72 -3.86 10.67 -0.71
N THR A 73 -2.61 11.09 -0.81
CA THR A 73 -2.15 11.99 -1.86
C THR A 73 -1.25 11.26 -2.84
N VAL A 74 -1.38 11.59 -4.12
CA VAL A 74 -0.58 11.02 -5.21
C VAL A 74 0.08 12.15 -5.96
N ASN A 75 1.42 12.10 -6.08
CA ASN A 75 2.17 13.13 -6.78
C ASN A 75 2.32 12.85 -8.29
N GLU A 76 2.97 13.76 -9.01
CA GLU A 76 3.15 13.65 -10.47
C GLU A 76 3.92 12.39 -10.92
N VAL A 77 4.68 11.76 -10.03
CA VAL A 77 5.45 10.55 -10.30
C VAL A 77 4.69 9.29 -9.85
N GLY A 78 3.56 9.45 -9.18
CA GLY A 78 2.73 8.35 -8.68
C GLY A 78 3.14 7.84 -7.31
N ILE A 79 3.87 8.62 -6.51
CA ILE A 79 4.18 8.29 -5.11
C ILE A 79 2.94 8.55 -4.26
N ILE A 80 2.56 7.57 -3.44
CA ILE A 80 1.42 7.64 -2.54
C ILE A 80 1.88 7.98 -1.12
N CYS A 81 1.23 8.96 -0.49
CA CYS A 81 1.37 9.28 0.93
C CYS A 81 0.01 9.15 1.62
N PHE A 82 -0.04 8.40 2.72
CA PHE A 82 -1.24 8.19 3.53
C PHE A 82 -1.20 9.03 4.79
N TYR A 83 -2.33 9.66 5.09
CA TYR A 83 -2.51 10.50 6.25
C TYR A 83 -3.71 10.04 7.05
N LYS A 84 -3.60 10.16 8.36
CA LYS A 84 -4.68 10.00 9.32
C LYS A 84 -5.09 11.38 9.84
N LYS A 85 -6.39 11.60 10.00
CA LYS A 85 -6.93 12.78 10.66
C LYS A 85 -6.81 12.65 12.19
N GLU A 86 -6.13 13.60 12.81
CA GLU A 86 -6.01 13.68 14.27
C GLU A 86 -7.22 14.38 14.89
N LYS A 87 -7.37 14.29 16.21
CA LYS A 87 -8.48 14.91 16.96
C LYS A 87 -8.56 16.43 16.80
N ASP A 88 -7.41 17.07 16.59
CA ASP A 88 -7.30 18.52 16.36
C ASP A 88 -7.70 18.92 14.93
N GLY A 89 -8.02 17.96 14.05
CA GLY A 89 -8.41 18.16 12.66
C GLY A 89 -7.24 18.18 11.67
N GLU A 90 -6.00 18.14 12.16
CA GLU A 90 -4.78 18.09 11.36
C GLU A 90 -4.54 16.71 10.73
N TRP A 91 -3.85 16.69 9.58
CA TRP A 91 -3.49 15.46 8.87
C TRP A 91 -2.06 15.03 9.22
N LYS A 92 -1.92 13.87 9.87
CA LYS A 92 -0.62 13.28 10.20
C LYS A 92 -0.24 12.21 9.18
N LEU A 93 0.97 12.30 8.62
CA LEU A 93 1.53 11.26 7.74
C LEU A 93 1.73 9.96 8.53
N ILE A 94 1.16 8.86 8.04
CA ILE A 94 1.23 7.53 8.69
C ILE A 94 2.08 6.54 7.87
N LEU A 95 1.97 6.58 6.54
CA LEU A 95 2.67 5.66 5.65
C LEU A 95 3.01 6.38 4.35
N GLN A 96 4.23 6.17 3.85
CA GLN A 96 4.70 6.74 2.60
C GLN A 96 5.34 5.66 1.75
N GLU A 97 5.06 5.67 0.45
CA GLU A 97 5.78 4.83 -0.49
C GLU A 97 7.27 5.21 -0.61
N TYR A 98 8.13 4.20 -0.66
CA TYR A 98 9.57 4.39 -0.82
C TYR A 98 9.90 4.62 -2.29
N TYR A 99 10.42 5.79 -2.64
CA TYR A 99 10.77 6.14 -4.03
C TYR A 99 12.12 6.85 -4.11
N SER A 100 13.07 6.26 -4.82
CA SER A 100 14.42 6.80 -4.99
C SER A 100 14.84 6.75 -6.46
N LEU A 101 14.29 7.65 -7.27
CA LEU A 101 14.68 7.88 -8.66
C LEU A 101 14.65 9.38 -8.95
N TYR A 102 15.43 9.81 -9.96
CA TYR A 102 15.46 11.19 -10.42
C TYR A 102 14.08 11.68 -10.90
N GLY A 103 13.81 12.99 -10.75
CA GLY A 103 12.67 13.64 -11.38
C GLY A 103 11.34 13.54 -10.62
N GLY A 104 11.37 13.66 -9.29
CA GLY A 104 10.16 13.83 -8.45
C GLY A 104 10.04 12.87 -7.26
N SER A 105 11.17 12.38 -6.76
CA SER A 105 11.24 11.84 -5.40
C SER A 105 10.96 12.95 -4.38
N ILE A 106 10.21 12.61 -3.34
CA ILE A 106 9.93 13.46 -2.18
C ILE A 106 10.89 13.17 -1.01
N ARG A 107 11.83 12.22 -1.18
CA ARG A 107 12.81 11.86 -0.16
C ARG A 107 13.84 12.98 0.01
N LYS A 108 14.33 13.13 1.25
CA LYS A 108 15.38 14.10 1.57
C LYS A 108 16.78 13.53 1.30
N GLU A 109 16.91 12.21 1.32
CA GLU A 109 18.15 11.48 1.09
C GLU A 109 18.50 11.41 -0.41
N SER A 110 19.68 10.87 -0.70
CA SER A 110 20.12 10.63 -2.08
C SER A 110 19.13 9.77 -2.86
N ILE A 111 18.81 10.22 -4.07
CA ILE A 111 17.82 9.61 -4.97
C ILE A 111 18.46 8.78 -6.09
N CYS A 112 19.76 8.51 -5.99
CA CYS A 112 20.56 7.88 -7.06
C CYS A 112 20.36 6.36 -7.17
N PHE A 113 19.56 5.74 -6.29
CA PHE A 113 19.41 4.28 -6.25
C PHE A 113 18.59 3.70 -7.42
N LYS A 114 17.81 4.52 -8.11
CA LYS A 114 16.89 4.11 -9.19
C LYS A 114 15.86 3.06 -8.76
N ILE A 115 15.32 3.20 -7.55
CA ILE A 115 14.31 2.32 -6.97
C ILE A 115 12.94 2.98 -7.10
N VAL A 116 11.97 2.24 -7.63
CA VAL A 116 10.56 2.63 -7.68
C VAL A 116 9.77 1.94 -6.57
N SER A 117 8.67 2.56 -6.15
CA SER A 117 7.84 2.09 -5.03
C SER A 117 7.10 0.79 -5.36
N ARG A 118 6.57 0.70 -6.58
CA ARG A 118 5.84 -0.46 -7.09
C ARG A 118 6.60 -0.98 -8.31
N GLU A 119 7.35 -2.05 -8.11
CA GLU A 119 8.17 -2.66 -9.15
C GLU A 119 7.52 -3.93 -9.66
N PHE A 120 7.19 -3.95 -10.95
CA PHE A 120 6.72 -5.14 -11.65
C PHE A 120 7.87 -5.68 -12.51
N LYS A 121 8.40 -6.84 -12.11
CA LYS A 121 9.42 -7.55 -12.88
C LYS A 121 8.75 -8.67 -13.68
N GLY A 122 8.83 -8.58 -15.01
CA GLY A 122 8.28 -9.60 -15.90
C GLY A 122 8.84 -10.98 -15.64
N LEU A 123 7.97 -11.99 -15.65
CA LEU A 123 8.31 -13.40 -15.63
C LEU A 123 8.24 -13.97 -17.05
N ALA A 124 8.44 -15.28 -17.20
CA ALA A 124 8.30 -15.95 -18.50
C ALA A 124 6.83 -16.03 -18.98
N SER A 125 5.90 -15.90 -18.04
CA SER A 125 4.44 -15.82 -18.21
C SER A 125 3.97 -14.36 -18.32
N ASP A 126 2.66 -14.17 -18.50
CA ASP A 126 2.00 -12.84 -18.51
C ASP A 126 1.84 -12.22 -17.10
N SER A 127 2.41 -12.86 -16.08
CA SER A 127 2.41 -12.45 -14.68
C SER A 127 3.72 -11.78 -14.27
N PHE A 128 3.73 -11.14 -13.10
CA PHE A 128 4.85 -10.35 -12.62
C PHE A 128 5.28 -10.77 -11.22
N LYS A 129 6.59 -10.73 -10.97
CA LYS A 129 7.09 -10.60 -9.60
C LYS A 129 6.91 -9.15 -9.18
N LEU A 130 6.12 -8.93 -8.13
CA LEU A 130 5.78 -7.62 -7.61
C LEU A 130 6.61 -7.32 -6.37
N THR A 131 7.14 -6.11 -6.27
CA THR A 131 7.70 -5.57 -5.03
C THR A 131 7.11 -4.20 -4.72
N ALA A 132 6.36 -4.10 -3.62
CA ALA A 132 5.85 -2.84 -3.08
C ALA A 132 6.71 -2.39 -1.90
N ARG A 133 7.12 -1.12 -1.89
CA ARG A 133 8.06 -0.58 -0.91
C ARG A 133 7.50 0.65 -0.23
N PHE A 134 7.68 0.72 1.09
CA PHE A 134 7.28 1.84 1.93
C PHE A 134 8.45 2.30 2.78
N GLU A 135 8.50 3.60 3.10
CA GLU A 135 9.44 4.13 4.07
C GLU A 135 9.21 3.46 5.42
N ALA A 136 10.30 3.12 6.11
CA ALA A 136 10.21 2.59 7.46
C ALA A 136 10.09 3.76 8.46
N ASN A 137 9.03 3.76 9.27
CA ASN A 137 8.94 4.67 10.40
C ASN A 137 9.84 4.15 11.52
N ARG A 138 10.75 5.01 12.02
CA ARG A 138 11.68 4.64 13.10
C ARG A 138 10.92 4.50 14.43
N GLY A 139 11.08 3.37 15.10
CA GLY A 139 10.42 3.10 16.38
C GLY A 139 8.94 2.70 16.28
N GLU A 140 8.43 2.55 15.07
CA GLU A 140 7.09 2.01 14.82
C GLU A 140 6.98 0.56 15.28
N GLN A 141 5.88 0.23 15.92
CA GLN A 141 5.57 -1.12 16.35
C GLN A 141 4.49 -1.73 15.45
N LEU A 142 4.75 -2.96 15.02
CA LEU A 142 3.94 -3.66 14.03
C LEU A 142 3.47 -4.99 14.59
N TYR A 143 2.19 -5.32 14.39
CA TYR A 143 1.54 -6.51 14.93
C TYR A 143 0.65 -7.18 13.88
N GLY A 144 0.17 -8.39 14.19
CA GLY A 144 -0.77 -9.14 13.34
C GLY A 144 -0.07 -10.19 12.49
N MET A 145 -0.32 -10.18 11.18
CA MET A 145 0.25 -11.07 10.16
C MET A 145 -0.10 -12.56 10.26
N GLY A 146 -0.78 -12.98 11.32
CA GLY A 146 -1.23 -14.35 11.54
C GLY A 146 -0.39 -15.07 12.59
N GLN A 147 0.03 -16.31 12.31
CA GLN A 147 0.73 -17.16 13.26
C GLN A 147 2.10 -17.57 12.71
N TYR A 148 3.16 -17.13 13.38
CA TYR A 148 4.54 -17.49 13.07
C TYR A 148 5.24 -18.06 14.32
N GLN A 149 6.09 -19.07 14.13
CA GLN A 149 6.82 -19.72 15.23
C GLN A 149 8.03 -18.88 15.65
N GLN A 150 7.76 -17.75 16.31
CA GLN A 150 8.76 -16.77 16.71
C GLN A 150 8.38 -16.10 18.05
N PRO A 151 9.35 -15.67 18.87
CA PRO A 151 9.08 -14.99 20.14
C PRO A 151 8.64 -13.51 19.99
N GLN A 152 8.76 -12.93 18.79
CA GLN A 152 8.51 -11.50 18.56
C GLN A 152 7.02 -11.21 18.41
N LEU A 153 6.49 -10.42 19.34
CA LEU A 153 5.18 -9.77 19.20
C LEU A 153 5.26 -8.55 18.27
N ASN A 154 6.24 -7.66 18.51
CA ASN A 154 6.54 -6.56 17.59
C ASN A 154 7.32 -7.11 16.39
N LEU A 155 6.72 -7.01 15.22
CA LEU A 155 7.23 -7.53 13.95
C LEU A 155 8.22 -6.57 13.28
N LYS A 156 8.46 -5.37 13.83
CA LYS A 156 9.48 -4.46 13.31
C LYS A 156 10.86 -5.13 13.34
N GLY A 157 11.58 -5.04 12.22
CA GLY A 157 12.85 -5.72 11.98
C GLY A 157 12.72 -7.18 11.51
N CYS A 158 11.52 -7.77 11.50
CA CYS A 158 11.30 -9.15 11.07
C CYS A 158 11.04 -9.27 9.56
N THR A 159 11.37 -10.44 9.01
CA THR A 159 10.92 -10.88 7.68
C THR A 159 10.02 -12.10 7.87
N LEU A 160 8.85 -12.07 7.25
CA LEU A 160 7.84 -13.12 7.34
C LEU A 160 7.56 -13.70 5.95
N PRO A 161 7.67 -15.03 5.77
CA PRO A 161 7.21 -15.67 4.54
C PRO A 161 5.68 -15.62 4.45
N LEU A 162 5.16 -15.28 3.28
CA LEU A 162 3.74 -15.24 2.97
C LEU A 162 3.31 -16.59 2.39
N GLU A 163 3.37 -17.62 3.23
CA GLU A 163 3.09 -19.01 2.85
C GLU A 163 2.38 -19.75 3.98
N GLN A 164 1.62 -20.79 3.62
CA GLN A 164 0.99 -21.68 4.58
C GLN A 164 1.87 -22.91 4.80
N ARG A 165 2.20 -23.21 6.06
CA ARG A 165 3.01 -24.38 6.44
C ARG A 165 2.44 -25.00 7.71
N ASN A 166 2.79 -26.26 8.00
CA ASN A 166 2.44 -26.82 9.31
C ASN A 166 3.03 -25.92 10.41
N SER A 167 2.20 -25.55 11.41
CA SER A 167 2.48 -24.59 12.51
C SER A 167 2.56 -23.10 12.15
N GLN A 168 2.41 -22.73 10.87
CA GLN A 168 2.45 -21.34 10.39
C GLN A 168 1.20 -21.00 9.58
N VAL A 169 0.57 -19.87 9.89
CA VAL A 169 -0.60 -19.36 9.15
C VAL A 169 -0.35 -17.92 8.75
N SER A 170 -0.22 -17.65 7.46
CA SER A 170 -0.10 -16.29 6.94
C SER A 170 -1.49 -15.68 6.79
N VAL A 171 -1.79 -14.66 7.61
CA VAL A 171 -3.00 -13.83 7.52
C VAL A 171 -2.52 -12.39 7.42
N PRO A 172 -2.28 -11.86 6.21
CA PRO A 172 -1.42 -10.69 6.02
C PRO A 172 -2.14 -9.36 6.27
N PHE A 173 -2.73 -9.25 7.46
CA PHE A 173 -3.27 -8.03 8.04
C PHE A 173 -2.32 -7.52 9.12
N LEU A 174 -1.74 -6.36 8.87
CA LEU A 174 -0.80 -5.65 9.73
C LEU A 174 -1.54 -4.58 10.53
N VAL A 175 -1.19 -4.42 11.81
CA VAL A 175 -1.61 -3.30 12.65
C VAL A 175 -0.39 -2.52 13.10
N SER A 176 -0.38 -1.21 12.91
CA SER A 176 0.69 -0.30 13.31
C SER A 176 0.29 0.56 14.51
N ASP A 177 1.22 0.78 15.44
CA ASP A 177 1.04 1.73 16.54
C ASP A 177 0.90 3.19 16.11
N GLN A 178 1.11 3.49 14.81
CA GLN A 178 0.80 4.78 14.21
C GLN A 178 -0.69 4.98 13.90
N GLY A 179 -1.55 4.02 14.25
CA GLY A 179 -3.01 4.13 14.14
C GLY A 179 -3.57 3.75 12.77
N TYR A 180 -2.89 2.84 12.07
CA TYR A 180 -3.36 2.29 10.80
C TYR A 180 -3.26 0.76 10.76
N GLY A 181 -4.17 0.16 10.00
CA GLY A 181 -4.13 -1.25 9.63
C GLY A 181 -3.93 -1.40 8.12
N MET A 182 -3.22 -2.44 7.69
CA MET A 182 -2.99 -2.71 6.27
C MET A 182 -3.17 -4.20 5.98
N LEU A 183 -4.10 -4.52 5.07
CA LEU A 183 -4.29 -5.84 4.50
C LEU A 183 -3.55 -5.93 3.17
N TRP A 184 -2.59 -6.84 3.06
CA TRP A 184 -2.06 -7.25 1.77
C TRP A 184 -3.07 -8.19 1.08
N ASN A 185 -3.90 -7.63 0.20
CA ASN A 185 -5.01 -8.33 -0.44
C ASN A 185 -4.55 -9.12 -1.67
N ASN A 186 -3.47 -9.90 -1.52
CA ASN A 186 -2.88 -10.67 -2.60
C ASN A 186 -2.44 -12.04 -2.07
N PRO A 187 -3.01 -13.15 -2.58
CA PRO A 187 -2.79 -14.50 -2.08
C PRO A 187 -1.50 -15.15 -2.58
N ALA A 188 -0.71 -14.44 -3.40
CA ALA A 188 0.55 -14.97 -3.93
C ALA A 188 1.54 -15.33 -2.80
N THR A 189 2.36 -16.35 -3.06
CA THR A 189 3.52 -16.63 -2.21
C THR A 189 4.51 -15.48 -2.28
N GLY A 190 5.35 -15.36 -1.25
CA GLY A 190 6.41 -14.38 -1.23
C GLY A 190 6.85 -14.07 0.20
N GLU A 191 7.16 -12.80 0.46
CA GLU A 191 7.65 -12.36 1.76
C GLU A 191 7.26 -10.92 2.05
N VAL A 192 7.16 -10.59 3.33
CA VAL A 192 7.19 -9.20 3.80
C VAL A 192 8.36 -8.99 4.74
N THR A 193 9.08 -7.89 4.54
CA THR A 193 10.16 -7.45 5.43
C THR A 193 9.77 -6.11 6.04
N PHE A 194 9.67 -6.05 7.36
CA PHE A 194 9.42 -4.82 8.12
C PHE A 194 10.73 -4.19 8.57
N GLY A 195 11.64 -3.90 7.64
CA GLY A 195 12.96 -3.40 7.96
C GLY A 195 12.92 -2.06 8.71
N GLU A 196 13.98 -1.78 9.48
CA GLU A 196 14.20 -0.47 10.12
C GLU A 196 14.50 0.64 9.10
N ASN A 197 14.93 0.26 7.91
CA ASN A 197 15.31 1.15 6.81
C ASN A 197 14.26 1.19 5.67
N ILE A 198 13.54 0.10 5.44
CA ILE A 198 12.52 -0.01 4.39
C ILE A 198 11.55 -1.14 4.73
N THR A 199 10.25 -0.89 4.50
CA THR A 199 9.23 -1.94 4.50
C THR A 199 9.03 -2.44 3.07
N LYS A 200 9.06 -3.75 2.86
CA LYS A 200 9.01 -4.37 1.52
C LYS A 200 8.04 -5.53 1.53
N TRP A 201 7.02 -5.47 0.66
CA TRP A 201 6.11 -6.57 0.36
C TRP A 201 6.48 -7.15 -1.00
N VAL A 202 6.60 -8.48 -1.09
CA VAL A 202 6.95 -9.20 -2.31
C VAL A 202 5.91 -10.26 -2.57
N ALA A 203 5.34 -10.24 -3.78
CA ALA A 203 4.59 -11.34 -4.34
C ALA A 203 5.42 -11.96 -5.47
N ASP A 204 5.66 -13.26 -5.41
CA ASP A 204 6.49 -13.96 -6.39
C ASP A 204 5.84 -14.00 -7.77
N GLU A 205 4.52 -14.13 -7.83
CA GLU A 205 3.75 -14.13 -9.06
C GLU A 205 2.37 -13.51 -8.84
N THR A 206 2.09 -12.40 -9.53
CA THR A 206 0.80 -11.72 -9.49
C THR A 206 0.56 -10.84 -10.71
N ASP A 207 -0.71 -10.55 -11.00
CA ASP A 207 -1.15 -9.70 -12.10
C ASP A 207 -1.27 -8.21 -11.70
N ALA A 208 -1.44 -7.96 -10.40
CA ALA A 208 -1.65 -6.62 -9.86
C ALA A 208 -1.18 -6.50 -8.40
N LEU A 209 -0.78 -5.30 -8.03
CA LEU A 209 -0.74 -4.87 -6.64
C LEU A 209 -2.18 -4.68 -6.16
N ASP A 210 -2.51 -5.23 -4.99
CA ASP A 210 -3.77 -5.00 -4.30
C ASP A 210 -3.53 -5.02 -2.79
N TYR A 211 -3.86 -3.94 -2.12
CA TYR A 211 -3.89 -3.85 -0.67
C TYR A 211 -4.98 -2.90 -0.22
N TRP A 212 -5.42 -3.10 1.02
CA TRP A 212 -6.36 -2.22 1.69
C TRP A 212 -5.71 -1.63 2.93
N ILE A 213 -5.95 -0.36 3.19
CA ILE A 213 -5.42 0.36 4.34
C ILE A 213 -6.57 1.08 5.05
N THR A 214 -6.56 1.05 6.37
CA THR A 214 -7.57 1.70 7.22
C THR A 214 -6.92 2.45 8.37
N VAL A 215 -7.62 3.39 8.96
CA VAL A 215 -7.15 4.14 10.14
C VAL A 215 -8.17 4.11 11.26
N ALA A 216 -7.68 4.14 12.49
CA ALA A 216 -8.51 4.23 13.68
C ALA A 216 -7.75 4.94 14.82
N ASP A 217 -8.49 5.52 15.77
CA ASP A 217 -7.93 6.12 16.99
C ASP A 217 -7.51 5.09 18.02
N THR A 218 -8.12 3.92 17.99
CA THR A 218 -7.83 2.80 18.88
C THR A 218 -7.55 1.55 18.07
N PRO A 219 -6.73 0.63 18.59
CA PRO A 219 -6.56 -0.71 18.01
C PRO A 219 -7.87 -1.48 17.88
#